data_AF-A0A971LSI3-F1
#
_entry.id   AF-A0A971LSI3-F1
#
_cell.length_a   1.000
_cell.length_b   1.000
_cell.length_c   1.000
_cell.angle_alpha   90.00
_cell.angle_beta   90.00
_cell.angle_gamma   90.00
#
_symmetry.space_group_name_H-M   'P 1'
#
loop_
_entity.id
_entity.type
_entity.pdbx_description
1 polymer ?
#
loop_
_entity_poly.entity_id
_entity_poly.type
_entity_poly.pdbx_seq_one_letter_code
_entity_poly.pdbx_strand_id
1 'polypeptide(L)'
;MNIVSQAVAGTLESNDVLVQVGPSPGGIQLEVDSIVLNQFEDQIRQAVLDTARELGVQSARIALNDRGALECTIKARVETALRRAGEVSP
;
A
#
# COMPACT_ATOMS: atom_id res chain seq x y z
N MET A 1 -11.76 8.30 -3.20
CA MET A 1 -11.37 7.28 -4.19
C MET A 1 -11.95 5.95 -3.78
N ASN A 2 -12.54 5.20 -4.71
CA ASN A 2 -13.12 3.88 -4.44
C ASN A 2 -12.25 2.80 -5.08
N ILE A 3 -11.79 1.83 -4.29
CA ILE A 3 -11.04 0.68 -4.80
C ILE A 3 -12.04 -0.35 -5.33
N VAL A 4 -12.02 -0.56 -6.64
CA VAL A 4 -13.02 -1.39 -7.35
C VAL A 4 -12.40 -2.63 -8.02
N SER A 5 -11.09 -2.63 -8.23
CA SER A 5 -10.36 -3.73 -8.84
C SER A 5 -9.15 -4.13 -8.00
N GLN A 6 -8.54 -5.25 -8.36
CA GLN A 6 -7.25 -5.65 -7.80
C GLN A 6 -6.11 -5.04 -8.61
N ALA A 7 -5.09 -4.53 -7.93
CA ALA A 7 -3.88 -4.06 -8.60
C ALA A 7 -2.63 -4.40 -7.81
N VAL A 8 -1.51 -4.45 -8.52
CA VAL A 8 -0.19 -4.73 -7.98
C VAL A 8 0.80 -3.67 -8.46
N ALA A 9 1.74 -3.28 -7.59
CA ALA A 9 2.87 -2.43 -7.94
C ALA A 9 4.14 -2.85 -7.19
N GLY A 10 5.29 -2.70 -7.84
CA GLY A 10 6.60 -3.04 -7.28
C GLY A 10 7.00 -4.49 -7.49
N THR A 11 8.07 -4.90 -6.81
CA THR A 11 8.73 -6.20 -6.99
C THR A 11 9.21 -6.78 -5.65
N LEU A 12 9.64 -8.04 -5.66
CA LEU A 12 10.26 -8.72 -4.51
C LEU A 12 11.79 -8.56 -4.47
N GLU A 13 12.33 -7.60 -5.22
CA GLU A 13 13.76 -7.33 -5.27
C GLU A 13 14.22 -6.53 -4.04
N SER A 14 15.50 -6.64 -3.69
CA SER A 14 16.09 -5.91 -2.57
C SER A 14 15.89 -4.39 -2.69
N ASN A 15 15.51 -3.74 -1.59
CA ASN A 15 15.19 -2.32 -1.51
C ASN A 15 13.93 -1.88 -2.27
N ASP A 16 13.10 -2.81 -2.73
CA ASP A 16 11.76 -2.55 -3.27
C ASP A 16 10.68 -3.23 -2.40
N VAL A 17 9.43 -2.91 -2.69
CA VAL A 17 8.26 -3.48 -2.01
C VAL A 17 7.22 -3.88 -3.03
N LEU A 18 6.69 -5.09 -2.88
CA LEU A 18 5.54 -5.56 -3.64
C LEU A 18 4.26 -5.17 -2.89
N VAL A 19 3.46 -4.32 -3.50
CA VAL A 19 2.18 -3.86 -2.95
C VAL A 19 1.04 -4.47 -3.74
N GLN A 20 0.10 -5.09 -3.03
CA GLN A 20 -1.14 -5.61 -3.59
C GLN A 20 -2.32 -4.86 -2.97
N VAL A 21 -3.22 -4.37 -3.81
CA VAL A 21 -4.41 -3.63 -3.41
C VAL A 21 -5.64 -4.36 -3.95
N GLY A 22 -6.72 -4.37 -3.18
CA GLY A 22 -8.03 -4.81 -3.64
C GLY A 22 -9.19 -4.18 -2.87
N PRO A 23 -10.43 -4.40 -3.34
CA PRO A 23 -11.62 -3.93 -2.63
C PRO A 23 -11.74 -4.60 -1.25
N SER A 24 -12.27 -3.85 -0.28
CA SER A 24 -12.54 -4.32 1.08
C SER A 24 -13.99 -4.02 1.45
N PRO A 25 -14.67 -4.88 2.24
CA PRO A 25 -16.04 -4.64 2.69
C PRO A 25 -16.16 -3.48 3.71
N GLY A 26 -15.05 -3.01 4.27
CA GLY A 26 -15.04 -1.88 5.20
C GLY A 26 -13.66 -1.57 5.77
N GLY A 27 -13.33 -0.29 5.87
CA GLY A 27 -12.04 0.22 6.38
C GLY A 27 -10.83 -0.20 5.56
N ILE A 28 -9.65 0.24 6.00
CA ILE A 28 -8.36 -0.20 5.46
C ILE A 28 -7.90 -1.45 6.22
N GLN A 29 -7.74 -2.55 5.49
CA GLN A 29 -7.13 -3.78 6.01
C GLN A 29 -5.69 -3.82 5.53
N LEU A 30 -4.74 -3.71 6.46
CA LEU A 30 -3.32 -3.62 6.14
C LEU A 30 -2.57 -4.86 6.66
N GLU A 31 -1.95 -5.59 5.73
CA GLU A 31 -1.05 -6.70 6.00
C GLU A 31 0.37 -6.29 5.60
N VAL A 32 1.35 -6.45 6.49
CA VAL A 32 2.76 -6.08 6.24
C VAL A 32 3.65 -7.27 6.56
N ASP A 33 4.38 -7.73 5.55
CA ASP A 33 5.51 -8.64 5.69
C ASP A 33 6.78 -7.88 5.29
N SER A 34 7.77 -7.84 6.18
CA SER A 34 9.02 -7.10 5.97
C SER A 34 10.20 -7.78 6.66
N ILE A 35 11.36 -7.78 5.99
CA ILE A 35 12.62 -8.22 6.61
C ILE A 35 13.12 -7.26 7.70
N VAL A 36 12.62 -6.01 7.72
CA VAL A 36 12.99 -4.98 8.70
C VAL A 36 11.82 -4.62 9.64
N LEU A 37 10.79 -5.47 9.71
CA LEU A 37 9.55 -5.20 10.45
C LEU A 37 9.83 -4.80 11.90
N ASN A 38 10.68 -5.54 12.61
CA ASN A 38 10.98 -5.28 14.03
C ASN A 38 11.56 -3.88 14.32
N GLN A 39 12.11 -3.20 13.32
CA GLN A 39 12.73 -1.88 13.47
C GLN A 39 11.84 -0.75 12.91
N PHE A 40 11.03 -1.05 11.89
CA PHE A 40 10.33 -0.03 11.10
C PHE A 40 8.83 -0.28 10.89
N GLU A 41 8.21 -1.23 11.61
CA GLU A 41 6.80 -1.59 11.46
C GLU A 41 5.87 -0.37 11.52
N ASP A 42 6.06 0.50 12.51
CA ASP A 42 5.22 1.69 12.68
C ASP A 42 5.40 2.69 11.53
N GLN A 43 6.63 2.92 11.09
CA GLN A 43 6.94 3.83 9.98
C GLN A 43 6.36 3.32 8.67
N ILE A 44 6.48 2.02 8.39
CA ILE A 44 5.90 1.39 7.18
C ILE A 44 4.38 1.54 7.21
N ARG A 45 3.74 1.23 8.35
CA ARG A 45 2.28 1.35 8.49
C ARG A 45 1.80 2.79 8.32
N GLN A 46 2.46 3.75 8.98
CA GLN A 46 2.12 5.16 8.84
C GLN A 46 2.26 5.61 7.39
N ALA A 47 3.37 5.28 6.71
CA ALA A 47 3.57 5.63 5.32
C ALA A 47 2.43 5.14 4.41
N VAL A 48 1.99 3.89 4.59
CA VAL A 48 0.89 3.31 3.81
C VAL A 48 -0.45 4.00 4.11
N LEU A 49 -0.77 4.18 5.40
CA LEU A 49 -2.03 4.77 5.83
C LEU A 49 -2.14 6.26 5.45
N ASP A 50 -1.04 7.00 5.55
CA ASP A 50 -0.98 8.40 5.15
C ASP A 50 -1.19 8.54 3.64
N THR A 51 -0.50 7.74 2.82
CA THR A 51 -0.70 7.74 1.36
C THR A 51 -2.15 7.38 0.99
N ALA A 52 -2.74 6.37 1.64
CA ALA A 52 -4.14 6.02 1.41
C ALA A 52 -5.10 7.16 1.79
N ARG A 53 -4.83 7.85 2.90
CA ARG A 53 -5.62 9.00 3.37
C ARG A 53 -5.50 10.20 2.43
N GLU A 54 -4.30 10.52 1.96
CA GLU A 54 -4.02 11.59 1.00
C GLU A 54 -4.78 11.37 -0.32
N LEU A 55 -4.92 10.12 -0.76
CA LEU A 55 -5.72 9.74 -1.93
C LEU A 55 -7.23 9.66 -1.67
N GLY A 56 -7.67 9.90 -0.42
CA GLY A 56 -9.07 9.82 -0.02
C GLY A 56 -9.65 8.41 -0.15
N VAL A 57 -8.84 7.38 0.09
CA VAL A 57 -9.27 5.97 0.10
C VAL A 57 -9.91 5.68 1.46
N GLN A 58 -11.20 5.30 1.44
CA GLN A 58 -11.93 4.98 2.68
C GLN A 58 -11.90 3.50 3.03
N SER A 59 -11.84 2.63 2.01
CA SER A 59 -11.78 1.19 2.21
C SER A 59 -10.97 0.51 1.13
N ALA A 60 -10.02 -0.32 1.56
CA ALA A 60 -9.13 -1.09 0.71
C ALA A 60 -8.51 -2.24 1.51
N ARG A 61 -8.24 -3.36 0.86
CA ARG A 61 -7.29 -4.35 1.35
C ARG A 61 -5.92 -4.02 0.75
N ILE A 62 -4.91 -3.87 1.58
CA ILE A 62 -3.54 -3.53 1.19
C ILE A 62 -2.61 -4.56 1.83
N ALA A 63 -1.85 -5.28 1.01
CA ALA A 63 -0.83 -6.22 1.45
C ALA A 63 0.54 -5.79 0.92
N LEU A 64 1.55 -5.77 1.79
CA LEU A 64 2.93 -5.39 1.46
C LEU A 64 3.87 -6.57 1.71
N ASN A 65 4.76 -6.83 0.75
CA ASN A 65 5.97 -7.64 0.95
C ASN A 65 7.19 -6.76 0.72
N ASP A 66 7.80 -6.30 1.81
CA ASP A 66 8.88 -5.33 1.83
C ASP A 66 10.25 -6.00 2.00
N ARG A 67 11.19 -5.62 1.13
CA ARG A 67 12.59 -6.10 1.17
C ARG A 67 13.54 -4.99 1.60
N GLY A 68 13.13 -4.19 2.59
CA GLY A 68 13.92 -3.08 3.12
C GLY A 68 13.86 -1.83 2.25
N ALA A 69 12.70 -1.56 1.64
CA ALA A 69 12.50 -0.38 0.83
C ALA A 69 12.52 0.90 1.67
N LEU A 70 12.99 1.99 1.06
CA LEU A 70 12.90 3.32 1.66
C LEU A 70 11.44 3.77 1.73
N GLU A 71 11.14 4.64 2.70
CA GLU A 71 9.78 5.18 2.89
C GLU A 71 9.21 5.81 1.61
N CYS A 72 10.01 6.56 0.85
CA CYS A 72 9.58 7.15 -0.41
C CYS A 72 9.22 6.10 -1.47
N THR A 73 9.94 4.98 -1.52
CA THR A 73 9.64 3.85 -2.39
C THR A 73 8.31 3.21 -1.98
N ILE A 74 8.10 2.99 -0.68
CA ILE A 74 6.84 2.46 -0.16
C ILE A 74 5.67 3.35 -0.56
N LYS A 75 5.75 4.65 -0.28
CA LYS A 75 4.71 5.62 -0.65
C LYS A 75 4.41 5.60 -2.15
N ALA A 76 5.45 5.64 -2.98
CA ALA A 76 5.28 5.63 -4.44
C ALA A 76 4.63 4.34 -4.96
N ARG A 77 5.00 3.17 -4.43
CA ARG A 77 4.41 1.88 -4.83
C ARG A 77 2.97 1.74 -4.35
N VAL A 78 2.67 2.16 -3.12
CA VAL A 78 1.32 2.18 -2.56
C VAL A 78 0.42 3.10 -3.38
N GLU A 79 0.87 4.33 -3.64
CA GLU A 79 0.14 5.28 -4.47
C GLU A 79 -0.15 4.70 -5.86
N THR A 80 0.86 4.09 -6.49
CA THR A 80 0.71 3.47 -7.82
C THR A 80 -0.32 2.35 -7.80
N ALA A 81 -0.28 1.46 -6.80
CA ALA A 81 -1.24 0.37 -6.67
C ALA A 81 -2.66 0.88 -6.41
N LEU A 82 -2.82 1.85 -5.50
CA LEU A 82 -4.12 2.46 -5.19
C LEU A 82 -4.72 3.18 -6.40
N ARG A 83 -3.92 3.95 -7.15
CA ARG A 83 -4.39 4.63 -8.37
C ARG A 83 -4.78 3.66 -9.50
N ARG A 84 -4.11 2.52 -9.61
CA ARG A 84 -4.46 1.48 -10.58
C ARG A 84 -5.75 0.74 -10.21
N ALA A 85 -5.93 0.49 -8.91
CA ALA A 85 -7.09 -0.23 -8.39
C ALA A 85 -8.33 0.66 -8.21
N GLY A 86 -8.09 1.96 -8.06
CA GLY A 86 -9.09 2.96 -7.70
C GLY A 86 -9.68 3.68 -8.91
N GLU A 87 -10.99 3.86 -8.87
CA GLU A 87 -11.69 4.79 -9.76
C GLU A 87 -11.92 6.12 -9.02
N VAL A 88 -11.66 7.22 -9.72
CA VAL A 88 -12.03 8.57 -9.25
C VAL A 88 -13.47 8.79 -9.70
N SER A 89 -14.42 8.67 -8.77
CA SER A 89 -15.80 9.08 -9.04
C SER A 89 -15.85 10.58 -9.35
N PRO A 90 -16.53 11.01 -10.42
CA PRO A 90 -16.60 12.40 -10.86
C PRO A 90 -17.39 13.31 -9.90
#